data_AF-A0A8K0UVE0-F1
#
_entry.id   AF-A0A8K0UVE0-F1
#
_cell.length_a   1.000
_cell.length_b   1.000
_cell.length_c   1.000
_cell.angle_alpha   90.00
_cell.angle_beta   90.00
_cell.angle_gamma   90.00
#
_symmetry.space_group_name_H-M   'P 1'
#
loop_
_entity.id
_entity.type
_entity.pdbx_description
1 polymer ?
#
loop_
_entity_poly.entity_id
_entity_poly.type
_entity_poly.pdbx_seq_one_letter_code
_entity_poly.pdbx_strand_id
1 'polypeptide(L)'
;MWNILTVSTPNAGSYILMGGQSGKEVLNPTDALGPQGSVYVLAFPGIGYMKLTDTGNTVPGGDWSVQVSGSSKHWFYGGGGQAYISINSSGGYTISGGSNTITGQL
;
A
#
# COMPACT_ATOMS: atom_id res chain seq x y z
N MET A 1 11.41 -12.36 9.91
CA MET A 1 10.17 -11.59 9.65
C MET A 1 10.59 -10.41 8.79
N TRP A 2 10.08 -10.29 7.57
CA TRP A 2 10.42 -9.19 6.68
C TRP A 2 9.39 -8.08 6.88
N ASN A 3 9.83 -6.86 7.22
CA ASN A 3 8.93 -5.71 7.28
C ASN A 3 8.66 -5.24 5.86
N ILE A 4 7.51 -5.62 5.31
CA ILE A 4 7.12 -5.31 3.92
C ILE A 4 6.55 -3.89 3.82
N LEU A 5 5.96 -3.38 4.90
CA LEU A 5 5.49 -1.99 5.01
C LEU A 5 6.14 -1.28 6.20
N THR A 6 6.56 -0.04 5.95
CA THR A 6 6.83 0.95 6.99
C THR A 6 5.93 2.16 6.74
N VAL A 7 5.13 2.54 7.74
CA VAL A 7 4.14 3.62 7.62
C VAL A 7 4.50 4.75 8.58
N SER A 8 4.54 5.98 8.05
CA SER A 8 4.68 7.20 8.83
C SER A 8 3.39 8.01 8.76
N THR A 9 2.83 8.32 9.93
CA THR A 9 1.60 9.11 10.08
C THR A 9 1.89 10.51 10.61
N PRO A 10 0.99 11.48 10.38
CA PRO A 10 1.05 12.77 11.06
C PRO A 10 0.81 12.57 12.56
N ASN A 11 1.70 13.09 13.40
CA ASN A 11 1.69 12.94 14.86
C ASN A 11 1.80 11.48 15.34
N ALA A 12 1.61 11.24 16.64
CA ALA A 12 1.51 9.91 17.26
C ALA A 12 0.25 9.11 16.82
N GLY A 13 -0.21 9.34 15.59
CA GLY A 13 -1.38 8.70 15.01
C GLY A 13 -1.18 7.19 14.86
N SER A 14 -2.29 6.47 14.94
CA SER A 14 -2.36 5.04 14.64
C SER A 14 -2.78 4.83 13.19
N TYR A 15 -2.35 3.71 12.60
CA TYR A 15 -2.95 3.19 11.36
C TYR A 15 -3.53 1.80 11.64
N ILE A 16 -4.47 1.39 10.79
CA ILE A 16 -5.01 0.03 10.79
C ILE A 16 -4.72 -0.55 9.41
N LEU A 17 -3.94 -1.64 9.38
CA LEU A 17 -3.75 -2.42 8.16
C LEU A 17 -4.72 -3.62 8.21
N MET A 18 -5.66 -3.61 7.28
CA MET A 18 -6.55 -4.73 7.04
C MET A 18 -6.21 -5.33 5.69
N GLY A 19 -6.30 -6.65 5.55
CA GLY A 19 -6.05 -7.29 4.27
C GLY A 19 -6.78 -8.60 4.13
N GLY A 20 -6.90 -9.04 2.88
CA GLY A 20 -7.58 -10.25 2.49
C GLY A 20 -6.81 -11.05 1.44
N GLN A 21 -7.13 -12.33 1.34
CA GLN A 21 -6.61 -13.20 0.28
C GLN A 21 -7.03 -12.69 -1.11
N SER A 22 -6.29 -13.14 -2.13
CA SER A 22 -6.58 -12.83 -3.53
C SER A 22 -8.05 -13.01 -3.89
N GLY A 23 -8.65 -11.97 -4.48
CA GLY A 23 -10.06 -11.97 -4.90
C GLY A 23 -11.10 -11.90 -3.77
N LYS A 24 -10.70 -11.69 -2.51
CA LYS A 24 -11.61 -11.51 -1.38
C LYS A 24 -11.35 -10.19 -0.67
N GLU A 25 -12.38 -9.35 -0.55
CA GLU A 25 -12.37 -8.18 0.35
C GLU A 25 -12.63 -8.58 1.82
N VAL A 26 -12.20 -9.78 2.23
CA VAL A 26 -12.28 -10.19 3.64
C VAL A 26 -11.13 -9.49 4.36
N LEU A 27 -11.44 -8.35 4.97
CA LEU A 27 -10.52 -7.46 5.67
C LEU A 27 -10.33 -7.93 7.12
N ASN A 28 -9.35 -8.79 7.38
CA ASN A 28 -8.89 -9.07 8.74
C ASN A 28 -7.61 -8.27 9.04
N PRO A 29 -7.30 -7.96 10.32
CA PRO A 29 -6.00 -7.41 10.67
C PRO A 29 -4.87 -8.29 10.14
N THR A 30 -3.89 -7.69 9.46
CA THR A 30 -2.73 -8.41 8.92
C THR A 30 -1.48 -7.54 9.01
N ASP A 31 -0.35 -8.17 9.25
CA ASP A 31 0.96 -7.51 9.31
C ASP A 31 1.78 -7.72 8.02
N ALA A 32 1.23 -8.44 7.04
CA ALA A 32 1.93 -8.81 5.81
C ALA A 32 1.09 -8.61 4.55
N LEU A 33 1.77 -8.19 3.48
CA LEU A 33 1.25 -8.32 2.12
C LEU A 33 1.35 -9.79 1.69
N GLY A 34 0.35 -10.25 0.98
CA GLY A 34 0.08 -11.60 0.52
C GLY A 34 0.21 -11.69 -1.00
N PRO A 35 -0.15 -12.83 -1.60
CA PRO A 35 0.14 -13.11 -3.01
C PRO A 35 -0.64 -12.19 -3.97
N GLN A 36 -0.25 -12.19 -5.24
CA GLN A 36 -0.91 -11.44 -6.32
C GLN A 36 -2.45 -11.52 -6.25
N GLY A 37 -3.08 -10.36 -6.44
CA GLY A 37 -4.53 -10.17 -6.36
C GLY A 37 -5.05 -9.93 -4.94
N SER A 38 -4.19 -9.97 -3.93
CA SER A 38 -4.55 -9.61 -2.56
C SER A 38 -4.85 -8.11 -2.46
N VAL A 39 -5.78 -7.79 -1.57
CA VAL A 39 -6.27 -6.42 -1.35
C VAL A 39 -5.99 -6.05 0.10
N TYR A 40 -5.47 -4.85 0.29
CA TYR A 40 -5.20 -4.24 1.59
C TYR A 40 -5.89 -2.90 1.69
N VAL A 41 -6.38 -2.60 2.88
CA VAL A 41 -6.88 -1.28 3.26
C VAL A 41 -6.02 -0.78 4.40
N LEU A 42 -5.32 0.32 4.15
CA LEU A 42 -4.56 1.03 5.16
C LEU A 42 -5.38 2.27 5.56
N ALA A 43 -5.95 2.22 6.76
CA ALA A 43 -6.84 3.26 7.27
C ALA A 43 -6.14 4.15 8.30
N PHE A 44 -6.40 5.45 8.20
CA PHE A 44 -5.87 6.51 9.03
C PHE A 44 -7.05 7.27 9.69
N PRO A 45 -7.38 6.98 10.97
CA PRO A 45 -8.51 7.59 11.65
C PRO A 45 -8.49 9.12 11.58
N GLY A 46 -9.61 9.71 11.15
CA GLY A 46 -9.75 11.16 10.99
C GLY A 46 -9.11 11.75 9.72
N ILE A 47 -8.44 10.93 8.89
CA ILE A 47 -7.81 11.36 7.63
C ILE A 47 -8.49 10.67 6.43
N GLY A 48 -8.59 9.34 6.45
CA GLY A 48 -9.11 8.58 5.31
C GLY A 48 -8.53 7.16 5.25
N TYR A 49 -8.57 6.54 4.07
CA TYR A 49 -7.97 5.22 3.85
C TYR A 49 -7.41 5.11 2.43
N MET A 50 -6.44 4.23 2.23
CA MET A 50 -6.01 3.82 0.90
C MET A 50 -6.23 2.33 0.71
N LYS A 51 -6.71 1.95 -0.48
CA LYS A 51 -6.78 0.57 -0.92
C LYS A 51 -5.56 0.26 -1.79
N LEU A 52 -4.79 -0.76 -1.41
CA LEU A 52 -3.65 -1.29 -2.14
C LEU A 52 -4.07 -2.64 -2.71
N THR A 53 -3.98 -2.81 -4.03
CA THR A 53 -4.24 -4.08 -4.70
C THR A 53 -2.94 -4.56 -5.32
N ASP A 54 -2.44 -5.72 -4.89
CA ASP A 54 -1.29 -6.33 -5.57
C ASP A 54 -1.72 -6.81 -6.97
N THR A 55 -1.17 -6.20 -8.01
CA THR A 55 -1.48 -6.51 -9.41
C THR A 55 -0.45 -7.47 -10.03
N GLY A 56 0.55 -7.86 -9.25
CA GLY A 56 1.59 -8.80 -9.65
C GLY A 56 2.49 -8.27 -10.76
N ASN A 57 3.00 -9.18 -11.58
CA ASN A 57 3.95 -8.90 -12.67
C ASN A 57 3.26 -8.67 -14.04
N THR A 58 1.95 -8.41 -14.03
CA THR A 58 1.14 -8.29 -15.27
C THR A 58 1.14 -6.88 -15.87
N VAL A 59 1.65 -5.90 -15.13
CA VAL A 59 1.65 -4.49 -15.51
C VAL A 59 3.04 -4.10 -16.02
N PRO A 60 3.18 -3.61 -17.28
CA PRO A 60 4.46 -3.14 -17.79
C PRO A 60 5.00 -1.96 -16.97
N GLY A 61 6.26 -2.05 -16.51
CA GLY A 61 6.92 -0.97 -15.77
C GLY A 61 7.82 -1.43 -14.61
N GLY A 62 7.73 -2.69 -14.19
CA GLY A 62 8.59 -3.31 -13.17
C GLY A 62 8.32 -4.81 -13.01
N ASP A 63 9.05 -5.45 -12.10
CA ASP A 63 8.92 -6.89 -11.84
C ASP A 63 7.59 -7.23 -11.17
N TRP A 64 7.17 -6.40 -10.21
CA TRP A 64 5.91 -6.52 -9.48
C TRP A 64 5.26 -5.14 -9.32
N SER A 65 3.95 -5.11 -9.10
CA SER A 65 3.18 -3.87 -9.06
C SER A 65 2.05 -3.90 -8.05
N VAL A 66 1.78 -2.74 -7.44
CA VAL A 66 0.65 -2.48 -6.57
C VAL A 66 -0.14 -1.31 -7.13
N GLN A 67 -1.43 -1.50 -7.37
CA GLN A 67 -2.36 -0.44 -7.68
C GLN A 67 -2.85 0.22 -6.39
N VAL A 68 -2.89 1.55 -6.37
CA VAL A 68 -3.37 2.34 -5.23
C VAL A 68 -4.66 3.05 -5.61
N SER A 69 -5.70 2.97 -4.78
CA SER A 69 -6.93 3.72 -5.01
C SER A 69 -6.66 5.22 -5.12
N GLY A 70 -7.32 5.88 -6.07
CA GLY A 70 -7.12 7.32 -6.33
C GLY A 70 -5.83 7.67 -7.07
N SER A 71 -4.93 6.70 -7.34
CA SER A 71 -3.78 6.88 -8.23
C SER A 71 -4.07 6.34 -9.63
N SER A 72 -3.65 7.07 -10.67
CA SER A 72 -3.59 6.53 -12.03
C SER A 72 -2.30 5.74 -12.32
N LYS A 73 -1.40 5.66 -11.34
CA LYS A 73 -0.09 5.00 -11.45
C LYS A 73 0.01 3.83 -10.48
N HIS A 74 0.63 2.76 -10.94
CA HIS A 74 1.08 1.66 -10.09
C HIS A 74 2.38 2.05 -9.38
N TRP A 75 2.54 1.54 -8.16
CA TRP A 75 3.84 1.47 -7.51
C TRP A 75 4.50 0.14 -7.90
N PHE A 76 5.74 0.20 -8.35
CA PHE A 76 6.50 -0.95 -8.84
C PHE A 76 7.64 -1.27 -7.88
N TYR A 77 7.93 -2.56 -7.71
CA TYR A 77 9.02 -3.04 -6.87
C TYR A 77 9.65 -4.30 -7.46
N GLY A 78 10.87 -4.59 -7.01
CA GLY A 78 11.59 -5.83 -7.33
C GLY A 78 11.84 -6.66 -6.07
N GLY A 79 12.18 -7.94 -6.25
CA GLY A 79 12.52 -8.84 -5.16
C GLY A 79 11.41 -8.96 -4.10
N GLY A 80 11.78 -8.87 -2.81
CA GLY A 80 10.86 -9.05 -1.68
C GLY A 80 9.92 -7.88 -1.38
N GLY A 81 10.05 -6.75 -2.06
CA GLY A 81 9.21 -5.55 -1.88
C GLY A 81 9.30 -4.89 -0.51
N GLN A 82 9.64 -3.60 -0.47
CA GLN A 82 9.60 -2.80 0.76
C GLN A 82 8.93 -1.46 0.46
N ALA A 83 7.70 -1.29 0.91
CA ALA A 83 6.95 -0.05 0.72
C ALA A 83 7.15 0.87 1.93
N TYR A 84 7.61 2.10 1.67
CA TYR A 84 7.60 3.18 2.64
C TYR A 84 6.46 4.13 2.31
N ILE A 85 5.46 4.21 3.20
CA ILE A 85 4.28 5.06 3.02
C ILE A 85 4.33 6.20 4.02
N SER A 86 4.30 7.44 3.52
CA SER A 86 4.19 8.64 4.34
C SER A 86 2.86 9.32 4.07
N ILE A 87 2.10 9.62 5.11
CA ILE A 87 0.85 10.39 5.06
C ILE A 87 1.05 11.72 5.79
N ASN A 88 0.55 12.82 5.22
CA ASN A 88 0.50 14.13 5.88
C ASN A 88 -0.90 14.42 6.46
N SER A 89 -1.02 15.49 7.25
CA SER A 89 -2.26 15.82 7.95
C SER A 89 -3.43 16.20 7.04
N SER A 90 -3.19 16.47 5.76
CA SER A 90 -4.22 16.77 4.77
C SER A 90 -4.64 15.55 3.94
N GLY A 91 -4.13 14.35 4.25
CA GLY A 91 -4.40 13.14 3.46
C GLY A 91 -3.52 13.00 2.20
N GLY A 92 -2.51 13.85 2.03
CA GLY A 92 -1.51 13.67 0.98
C GLY A 92 -0.58 12.51 1.31
N TYR A 93 -0.35 11.63 0.34
CA TYR A 93 0.51 10.47 0.51
C TYR A 93 1.68 10.43 -0.46
N THR A 94 2.75 9.76 -0.02
CA THR A 94 3.88 9.33 -0.84
C THR A 94 4.18 7.86 -0.56
N ILE A 95 4.36 7.05 -1.60
CA ILE A 95 4.84 5.66 -1.50
C ILE A 95 6.18 5.55 -2.23
N SER A 96 7.21 5.04 -1.54
CA SER A 96 8.57 4.85 -2.05
C SER A 96 9.15 3.48 -1.62
N GLY A 97 10.43 3.24 -1.92
CA GLY A 97 11.14 1.97 -1.63
C GLY A 97 11.10 0.94 -2.76
N GLY A 98 10.35 1.25 -3.82
CA GLY A 98 10.26 0.46 -5.05
C GLY A 98 11.16 1.02 -6.15
N SER A 99 10.94 0.56 -7.37
CA SER A 99 11.62 1.10 -8.56
C SER A 99 11.09 2.48 -8.96
N ASN A 100 9.93 2.87 -8.45
CA ASN A 100 9.38 4.22 -8.59
C ASN A 100 8.80 4.75 -7.26
N THR A 101 8.53 6.05 -7.26
CA THR A 101 7.78 6.74 -6.20
C THR A 101 6.45 7.23 -6.77
N ILE A 102 5.37 7.05 -6.01
CA ILE A 102 4.04 7.58 -6.36
C ILE A 102 3.53 8.49 -5.25
N THR A 103 2.74 9.49 -5.63
CA THR A 103 2.14 10.45 -4.71
C THR A 103 0.67 10.63 -5.05
N GLY A 104 -0.16 10.94 -4.07
CA GLY A 104 -1.59 11.19 -4.30
C GLY A 104 -2.30 11.75 -3.08
N GLN A 105 -3.63 11.60 -3.08
CA GLN A 105 -4.53 11.93 -1.98
C GLN A 105 -5.35 10.69 -1.62
N LEU A 106 -5.56 10.48 -0.32
CA LEU A 106 -6.46 9.44 0.22
C LEU A 106 -7.91 9.66 -0.23
#